data_AF-A0AAW1B2K1-F1
#
_entry.id   AF-A0AAW1B2K1-F1
#
_cell.length_a   1.000
_cell.length_b   1.000
_cell.length_c   1.000
_cell.angle_alpha   90.00
_cell.angle_beta   90.00
_cell.angle_gamma   90.00
#
_symmetry.space_group_name_H-M   'P 1'
#
loop_
_entity.id
_entity.type
_entity.pdbx_description
1 polymer ?
#
loop_
_entity_poly.entity_id
_entity_poly.type
_entity_poly.pdbx_seq_one_letter_code
_entity_poly.pdbx_strand_id
1 'polypeptide(L)'
;MMDTLWAVLFQWQETSKEDPKSWKEDGLYHFCHNTVFRAAYLALYGTETTKGVNQKEKVKQKDQHHTEELYIEFCKYDKLFPHLSYALLTPWEWVQMKSLWNYFWQVLSVKNIYQKENTSRWISDQAQNLAESGISEEMRDRFMFLLLYAALGSLCPTSFWLLEYLMKHPKAMEEVKKEILEVVKKSGQEVTSREKPLNVTKEMLNQTPILDSALEETLRLVSTSFLIRVVLQDMDLKLHNGKTYLLCKGDKIGLFPYLSVHMDPEIHPDPQVFKYDRFLSQNGNKKEFLKNGEKVKYFTVPFGAGTSMCPGRYFATKEIKLFASLMLICFDLELINQQEEIPPFSKTRYGVNVVHPMNDVQFRYRSRF
;
A
#
# COMPACT_ATOMS: atom_id res chain seq x y z
N MET A 1 -2.20 -9.04 10.57
CA MET A 1 -1.15 -8.88 9.53
C MET A 1 0.23 -9.28 10.01
N MET A 2 0.71 -8.88 11.19
CA MET A 2 2.04 -9.30 11.69
C MET A 2 2.35 -10.77 11.43
N ASP A 3 1.45 -11.67 11.84
CA ASP A 3 1.64 -13.12 11.65
C ASP A 3 1.66 -13.55 10.18
N THR A 4 0.76 -13.01 9.34
CA THR A 4 0.69 -13.36 7.92
C THR A 4 1.88 -12.80 7.15
N LEU A 5 2.35 -11.61 7.50
CA LEU A 5 3.52 -10.99 6.89
C LEU A 5 4.81 -11.70 7.30
N TRP A 6 4.95 -12.06 8.58
CA TRP A 6 6.05 -12.90 9.05
C TRP A 6 6.06 -14.23 8.32
N ALA A 7 4.91 -14.89 8.21
CA ALA A 7 4.79 -16.15 7.50
C ALA A 7 5.27 -16.02 6.04
N VAL A 8 4.78 -15.02 5.30
CA VAL A 8 5.15 -14.82 3.87
C VAL A 8 6.63 -14.47 3.71
N LEU A 9 7.19 -13.58 4.55
CA LEU A 9 8.59 -13.14 4.45
C LEU A 9 9.61 -14.27 4.68
N PHE A 10 9.32 -15.17 5.62
CA PHE A 10 10.23 -16.25 6.00
C PHE A 10 9.87 -17.60 5.37
N GLN A 11 8.81 -17.67 4.56
CA GLN A 11 8.31 -18.90 3.97
C GLN A 11 9.33 -19.62 3.07
N TRP A 12 10.05 -18.87 2.24
CA TRP A 12 11.01 -19.46 1.28
C TRP A 12 12.14 -20.23 1.98
N GLN A 13 12.47 -19.87 3.22
CA GLN A 13 13.50 -20.57 4.00
C GLN A 13 13.00 -21.88 4.63
N GLU A 14 11.70 -22.19 4.56
CA GLU A 14 11.16 -23.52 4.96
C GLU A 14 11.19 -24.51 3.79
N THR A 15 11.16 -24.00 2.55
CA THR A 15 11.07 -24.82 1.34
C THR A 15 12.41 -24.96 0.60
N SER A 16 13.36 -24.04 0.81
CA SER A 16 14.70 -24.08 0.23
C SER A 16 15.71 -24.81 1.12
N LYS A 17 16.56 -25.66 0.52
CA LYS A 17 17.75 -26.23 1.19
C LYS A 17 18.92 -25.24 1.26
N GLU A 18 18.76 -24.05 0.70
CA GLU A 18 19.82 -23.03 0.66
C GLU A 18 19.97 -22.34 2.01
N ASP A 19 21.19 -21.91 2.31
CA ASP A 19 21.52 -21.20 3.53
C ASP A 19 20.64 -19.93 3.64
N PRO A 20 19.86 -19.75 4.73
CA PRO A 20 19.04 -18.54 4.93
C PRO A 20 19.85 -17.23 4.87
N LYS A 21 21.17 -17.28 5.10
CA LYS A 21 22.10 -16.14 5.00
C LYS A 21 22.66 -15.92 3.60
N SER A 22 22.31 -16.76 2.63
CA SER A 22 22.69 -16.55 1.23
C SER A 22 21.92 -15.38 0.62
N TRP A 23 22.60 -14.64 -0.25
CA TRP A 23 21.99 -13.57 -1.03
C TRP A 23 21.05 -14.14 -2.09
N LYS A 24 19.91 -13.49 -2.25
CA LYS A 24 18.92 -13.78 -3.29
C LYS A 24 18.65 -12.52 -4.08
N GLU A 25 18.37 -12.68 -5.36
CA GLU A 25 18.03 -11.58 -6.25
C GLU A 25 16.55 -11.65 -6.65
N ASP A 26 15.90 -10.50 -6.77
CA ASP A 26 14.53 -10.35 -7.25
C ASP A 26 14.34 -8.92 -7.80
N GLY A 27 13.22 -8.65 -8.47
CA GLY A 27 12.76 -7.28 -8.70
C GLY A 27 12.16 -6.70 -7.42
N LEU A 28 12.59 -5.51 -7.01
CA LEU A 28 12.13 -4.86 -5.78
C LEU A 28 10.62 -4.57 -5.82
N TYR A 29 10.11 -4.11 -6.97
CA TYR A 29 8.68 -3.90 -7.16
C TYR A 29 7.92 -5.22 -7.10
N HIS A 30 8.37 -6.25 -7.83
CA HIS A 30 7.79 -7.58 -7.76
C HIS A 30 7.76 -8.12 -6.32
N PHE A 31 8.90 -8.11 -5.62
CA PHE A 31 9.05 -8.61 -4.25
C PHE A 31 8.12 -7.89 -3.28
N CYS A 32 8.15 -6.55 -3.26
CA CYS A 32 7.30 -5.75 -2.37
C CYS A 32 5.82 -5.99 -2.67
N HIS A 33 5.44 -5.97 -3.96
CA HIS A 33 4.05 -6.10 -4.36
C HIS A 33 3.51 -7.50 -4.08
N ASN A 34 4.25 -8.56 -4.39
CA ASN A 34 3.88 -9.94 -4.09
C ASN A 34 3.76 -10.17 -2.58
N THR A 35 4.79 -9.81 -1.82
CA THR A 35 4.86 -10.05 -0.37
C THR A 35 3.72 -9.35 0.36
N VAL A 36 3.53 -8.05 0.10
CA VAL A 36 2.47 -7.26 0.74
C VAL A 36 1.10 -7.74 0.29
N PHE A 37 0.93 -8.09 -0.99
CA PHE A 37 -0.33 -8.59 -1.51
C PHE A 37 -0.77 -9.87 -0.79
N ARG A 38 0.11 -10.87 -0.74
CA ARG A 38 -0.21 -12.18 -0.17
C ARG A 38 -0.46 -12.08 1.33
N ALA A 39 0.37 -11.32 2.04
CA ALA A 39 0.22 -11.12 3.48
C ALA A 39 -1.07 -10.38 3.85
N ALA A 40 -1.42 -9.32 3.10
CA ALA A 40 -2.65 -8.56 3.33
C ALA A 40 -3.89 -9.33 2.88
N TYR A 41 -3.83 -10.10 1.79
CA TYR A 41 -4.92 -10.99 1.41
C TYR A 41 -5.26 -11.98 2.54
N LEU A 42 -4.27 -12.70 3.06
CA LEU A 42 -4.47 -13.65 4.16
C LEU A 42 -4.97 -12.95 5.42
N ALA A 43 -4.48 -11.74 5.71
CA ALA A 43 -4.94 -10.97 6.86
C ALA A 43 -6.39 -10.49 6.75
N LEU A 44 -6.86 -10.19 5.54
CA LEU A 44 -8.20 -9.65 5.30
C LEU A 44 -9.24 -10.74 5.04
N TYR A 45 -8.92 -11.68 4.16
CA TYR A 45 -9.82 -12.73 3.67
C TYR A 45 -9.64 -14.08 4.36
N GLY A 46 -8.66 -14.21 5.25
CA GLY A 46 -8.42 -15.42 6.02
C GLY A 46 -7.59 -16.49 5.30
N THR A 47 -7.34 -17.57 6.03
CA THR A 47 -6.52 -18.72 5.65
C THR A 47 -7.40 -19.94 5.37
N GLU A 48 -6.87 -20.92 4.65
CA GLU A 48 -7.55 -22.20 4.44
C GLU A 48 -7.77 -22.96 5.77
N THR A 49 -8.80 -23.82 5.82
CA THR A 49 -9.22 -24.51 7.06
C THR A 49 -8.27 -25.63 7.50
N THR A 50 -8.09 -25.77 8.81
CA THR A 50 -7.25 -26.83 9.41
C THR A 50 -8.09 -27.97 9.97
N LYS A 51 -8.17 -29.12 9.29
CA LYS A 51 -8.75 -30.36 9.87
C LYS A 51 -7.64 -31.23 10.48
N GLY A 52 -7.02 -30.76 11.57
CA GLY A 52 -6.09 -31.53 12.41
C GLY A 52 -4.60 -31.13 12.30
N VAL A 53 -3.78 -31.57 13.26
CA VAL A 53 -2.40 -31.08 13.51
C VAL A 53 -1.41 -31.39 12.37
N ASN A 54 -1.48 -32.58 11.76
CA ASN A 54 -0.64 -32.98 10.61
C ASN A 54 -1.02 -32.29 9.28
N GLN A 55 -2.03 -31.42 9.27
CA GLN A 55 -2.46 -30.68 8.09
C GLN A 55 -1.99 -29.22 8.07
N LYS A 56 -1.44 -28.67 9.16
CA LYS A 56 -1.02 -27.26 9.21
C LYS A 56 -0.01 -26.89 8.12
N GLU A 57 0.97 -27.76 7.87
CA GLU A 57 1.98 -27.54 6.84
C GLU A 57 1.38 -27.60 5.43
N LYS A 58 0.48 -28.56 5.18
CA LYS A 58 -0.25 -28.67 3.92
C LYS A 58 -1.16 -27.46 3.67
N VAL A 59 -1.79 -26.93 4.73
CA VAL A 59 -2.62 -25.72 4.67
C VAL A 59 -1.76 -24.51 4.30
N LYS A 60 -0.60 -24.31 4.95
CA LYS A 60 0.33 -23.24 4.58
C LYS A 60 0.78 -23.32 3.12
N GLN A 61 1.10 -24.52 2.62
CA GLN A 61 1.47 -24.73 1.21
C GLN A 61 0.30 -24.43 0.26
N LYS A 62 -0.93 -24.79 0.66
CA LYS A 62 -2.14 -24.47 -0.11
C LYS A 62 -2.39 -22.97 -0.16
N ASP A 63 -2.35 -22.29 0.98
CA ASP A 63 -2.45 -20.82 1.05
C ASP A 63 -1.35 -20.15 0.22
N GLN A 64 -0.12 -20.66 0.27
CA GLN A 64 0.98 -20.16 -0.55
C GLN A 64 0.65 -20.21 -2.04
N HIS A 65 0.34 -21.40 -2.54
CA HIS A 65 0.06 -21.60 -3.95
C HIS A 65 -1.14 -20.76 -4.41
N HIS A 66 -2.22 -20.77 -3.62
CA HIS A 66 -3.43 -19.99 -3.88
C HIS A 66 -3.16 -18.48 -3.94
N THR A 67 -2.41 -17.94 -2.98
CA THR A 67 -2.10 -16.51 -2.95
C THR A 67 -1.16 -16.07 -4.07
N GLU A 68 -0.27 -16.96 -4.54
CA GLU A 68 0.61 -16.72 -5.69
C GLU A 68 -0.18 -16.65 -7.00
N GLU A 69 -1.09 -17.60 -7.22
CA GLU A 69 -1.99 -17.58 -8.39
C GLU A 69 -2.89 -16.34 -8.39
N LEU A 70 -3.46 -16.01 -7.22
CA LEU A 70 -4.31 -14.84 -7.06
C LEU A 70 -3.55 -13.54 -7.34
N TYR A 71 -2.27 -13.46 -6.93
CA TYR A 71 -1.41 -12.33 -7.20
C TYR A 71 -1.16 -12.12 -8.70
N ILE A 72 -0.91 -13.21 -9.45
CA ILE A 72 -0.72 -13.16 -10.90
C ILE A 72 -1.96 -12.60 -11.59
N GLU A 73 -3.15 -13.10 -11.25
CA GLU A 73 -4.41 -12.58 -11.80
C GLU A 73 -4.68 -11.14 -11.36
N PHE A 74 -4.28 -10.76 -10.14
CA PHE A 74 -4.42 -9.40 -9.64
C PHE A 74 -3.57 -8.43 -10.46
N CYS A 75 -2.33 -8.79 -10.77
CA CYS A 75 -1.45 -7.98 -11.62
C CYS A 75 -2.02 -7.79 -13.02
N LYS A 76 -2.65 -8.82 -13.60
CA LYS A 76 -3.32 -8.71 -14.91
C LYS A 76 -4.49 -7.73 -14.85
N TYR A 77 -5.34 -7.84 -13.83
CA TYR A 77 -6.47 -6.92 -13.62
C TYR A 77 -5.98 -5.48 -13.44
N ASP A 78 -5.03 -5.31 -12.52
CA ASP A 78 -4.52 -4.00 -12.16
C ASP A 78 -3.85 -3.32 -13.35
N LYS A 79 -3.10 -4.03 -14.19
CA LYS A 79 -2.51 -3.49 -15.43
C LYS A 79 -3.56 -2.90 -16.39
N LEU A 80 -4.75 -3.51 -16.47
CA LEU A 80 -5.86 -3.05 -17.32
C LEU A 80 -6.73 -1.98 -16.66
N PHE A 81 -6.61 -1.78 -15.34
CA PHE A 81 -7.47 -0.88 -14.60
C PHE A 81 -7.43 0.58 -15.08
N PRO A 82 -6.27 1.16 -15.47
CA PRO A 82 -6.26 2.52 -16.02
C PRO A 82 -7.13 2.64 -17.28
N HIS A 83 -7.00 1.69 -18.21
CA HIS A 83 -7.82 1.67 -19.43
C HIS A 83 -9.31 1.53 -19.08
N LEU A 84 -9.65 0.70 -18.08
CA LEU A 84 -11.02 0.61 -17.59
C LEU A 84 -11.51 1.96 -17.03
N SER A 85 -10.71 2.62 -16.19
CA SER A 85 -11.08 3.86 -15.51
C SER A 85 -11.29 5.05 -16.46
N TYR A 86 -10.55 5.08 -17.57
CA TYR A 86 -10.67 6.10 -18.62
C TYR A 86 -11.62 5.67 -19.77
N ALA A 87 -12.29 4.52 -19.65
CA ALA A 87 -13.12 3.95 -20.71
C ALA A 87 -12.39 3.75 -22.06
N LEU A 88 -11.13 3.31 -21.99
CA LEU A 88 -10.21 3.09 -23.13
C LEU A 88 -9.94 1.60 -23.43
N LEU A 89 -10.67 0.67 -22.81
CA LEU A 89 -10.50 -0.76 -23.09
C LEU A 89 -10.84 -1.09 -24.55
N THR A 90 -9.91 -1.75 -25.22
CA THR A 90 -10.14 -2.38 -26.54
C THR A 90 -11.07 -3.58 -26.42
N PRO A 91 -11.68 -4.06 -27.54
CA PRO A 91 -12.54 -5.25 -27.51
C PRO A 91 -11.88 -6.50 -26.92
N TRP A 92 -10.57 -6.70 -27.15
CA TRP A 92 -9.83 -7.83 -26.60
C TRP A 92 -9.53 -7.67 -25.10
N GLU A 93 -9.21 -6.46 -24.65
CA GLU A 93 -9.05 -6.17 -23.22
C GLU A 93 -10.38 -6.32 -22.48
N TRP A 94 -11.52 -6.01 -23.10
CA TRP A 94 -12.84 -6.29 -22.54
C TRP A 94 -13.08 -7.77 -22.28
N VAL A 95 -12.67 -8.65 -23.19
CA VAL A 95 -12.77 -10.11 -23.01
C VAL A 95 -11.93 -10.55 -21.81
N GLN A 96 -10.70 -10.07 -21.71
CA GLN A 96 -9.84 -10.37 -20.56
C GLN A 96 -10.40 -9.83 -19.26
N MET A 97 -10.87 -8.58 -19.23
CA MET A 97 -11.44 -7.95 -18.04
C MET A 97 -12.64 -8.76 -17.52
N LYS A 98 -13.51 -9.24 -18.42
CA LYS A 98 -14.63 -10.13 -18.05
C LYS A 98 -14.14 -11.46 -17.49
N SER A 99 -13.11 -12.06 -18.09
CA SER A 99 -12.51 -13.29 -17.60
C SER A 99 -11.95 -13.11 -16.18
N LEU A 100 -11.23 -12.01 -15.95
CA LEU A 100 -10.66 -11.68 -14.64
C LEU A 100 -11.75 -11.42 -13.61
N TRP A 101 -12.79 -10.66 -13.95
CA TRP A 101 -13.95 -10.48 -13.08
C TRP A 101 -14.59 -11.80 -12.68
N ASN A 102 -14.88 -12.68 -13.63
CA ASN A 102 -15.48 -13.98 -13.33
C ASN A 102 -14.58 -14.82 -12.40
N TYR A 103 -13.26 -14.81 -12.64
CA TYR A 103 -12.30 -15.47 -11.76
C TYR A 103 -12.36 -14.91 -10.33
N PHE A 104 -12.27 -13.59 -10.17
CA PHE A 104 -12.28 -12.96 -8.85
C PHE A 104 -13.62 -13.12 -8.13
N TRP A 105 -14.75 -13.00 -8.82
CA TRP A 105 -16.08 -13.20 -8.23
C TRP A 105 -16.27 -14.64 -7.75
N GLN A 106 -15.73 -15.62 -8.48
CA GLN A 106 -15.74 -17.00 -8.04
C GLN A 106 -14.83 -17.22 -6.82
N VAL A 107 -13.56 -16.81 -6.91
CA VAL A 107 -12.56 -17.04 -5.85
C VAL A 107 -12.93 -16.32 -4.55
N LEU A 108 -13.39 -15.08 -4.64
CA LEU A 108 -13.76 -14.23 -3.50
C LEU A 108 -15.26 -14.26 -3.20
N SER A 109 -15.97 -15.27 -3.67
CA SER A 109 -17.39 -15.41 -3.35
C SER A 109 -17.60 -15.47 -1.83
N VAL A 110 -18.72 -14.89 -1.35
CA VAL A 110 -19.03 -14.93 0.09
C VAL A 110 -19.08 -16.35 0.62
N LYS A 111 -19.55 -17.31 -0.20
CA LYS A 111 -19.54 -18.74 0.14
C LYS A 111 -18.12 -19.28 0.41
N ASN A 112 -17.14 -18.91 -0.40
CA ASN A 112 -15.76 -19.31 -0.20
C ASN A 112 -15.14 -18.60 1.00
N ILE A 113 -15.43 -17.31 1.19
CA ILE A 113 -14.92 -16.53 2.32
C ILE A 113 -15.43 -17.09 3.66
N TYR A 114 -16.69 -17.53 3.74
CA TYR A 114 -17.24 -18.14 4.95
C TYR A 114 -16.61 -19.50 5.30
N GLN A 115 -15.94 -20.15 4.35
CA GLN A 115 -15.22 -21.40 4.60
C GLN A 115 -13.78 -21.16 5.10
N LYS A 116 -13.30 -19.91 5.09
CA LYS A 116 -11.96 -19.55 5.55
C LYS A 116 -11.92 -19.34 7.06
N GLU A 117 -10.78 -19.63 7.65
CA GLU A 117 -10.48 -19.30 9.04
C GLU A 117 -9.84 -17.92 9.12
N ASN A 118 -10.00 -17.23 10.25
CA ASN A 118 -9.34 -15.94 10.52
C ASN A 118 -9.65 -14.80 9.53
N THR A 119 -10.79 -14.86 8.84
CA THR A 119 -11.29 -13.73 8.05
C THR A 119 -11.41 -12.48 8.93
N SER A 120 -10.93 -11.35 8.43
CA SER A 120 -10.98 -10.10 9.19
C SER A 120 -12.42 -9.67 9.45
N ARG A 121 -12.64 -9.03 10.62
CA ARG A 121 -13.95 -8.44 10.96
C ARG A 121 -14.43 -7.46 9.89
N TRP A 122 -13.53 -6.70 9.28
CA TRP A 122 -13.91 -5.77 8.22
C TRP A 122 -14.57 -6.49 7.03
N ILE A 123 -14.00 -7.61 6.57
CA ILE A 123 -14.59 -8.38 5.47
C ILE A 123 -15.90 -9.06 5.90
N SER A 124 -15.92 -9.71 7.07
CA SER A 124 -17.13 -10.38 7.55
C SER A 124 -18.29 -9.42 7.79
N ASP A 125 -18.03 -8.28 8.42
CA ASP A 125 -19.05 -7.29 8.74
C ASP A 125 -19.60 -6.65 7.46
N GLN A 126 -18.76 -6.38 6.45
CA GLN A 126 -19.23 -5.89 5.14
C GLN A 126 -20.12 -6.93 4.45
N ALA A 127 -19.72 -8.19 4.43
CA ALA A 127 -20.52 -9.27 3.83
C ALA A 127 -21.87 -9.45 4.55
N GLN A 128 -21.89 -9.35 5.88
CA GLN A 128 -23.10 -9.42 6.71
C GLN A 128 -24.01 -8.21 6.49
N ASN A 129 -23.49 -6.99 6.57
CA ASN A 129 -24.27 -5.77 6.38
C ASN A 129 -24.97 -5.73 5.01
N LEU A 130 -24.28 -6.18 3.96
CA LEU A 130 -24.87 -6.28 2.63
C LEU A 130 -25.98 -7.34 2.57
N ALA A 131 -25.80 -8.46 3.28
CA ALA A 131 -26.82 -9.51 3.38
C ALA A 131 -28.09 -8.98 4.07
N GLU A 132 -27.92 -8.30 5.21
CA GLU A 132 -29.01 -7.71 5.99
C GLU A 132 -29.73 -6.60 5.23
N SER A 133 -29.02 -5.90 4.33
CA SER A 133 -29.58 -4.90 3.42
C SER A 133 -30.31 -5.51 2.20
N GLY A 134 -30.40 -6.84 2.11
CA GLY A 134 -31.08 -7.54 1.02
C GLY A 134 -30.33 -7.55 -0.32
N ILE A 135 -29.01 -7.29 -0.32
CA ILE A 135 -28.20 -7.33 -1.54
C ILE A 135 -27.98 -8.78 -1.97
N SER A 136 -28.16 -9.06 -3.27
CA SER A 136 -28.00 -10.41 -3.83
C SER A 136 -26.61 -10.97 -3.59
N GLU A 137 -26.49 -12.30 -3.49
CA GLU A 137 -25.20 -12.99 -3.36
C GLU A 137 -24.23 -12.61 -4.48
N GLU A 138 -24.72 -12.59 -5.73
CA GLU A 138 -23.92 -12.17 -6.88
C GLU A 138 -23.30 -10.78 -6.68
N MET A 139 -24.09 -9.79 -6.24
CA MET A 139 -23.56 -8.44 -6.01
C MET A 139 -22.60 -8.38 -4.82
N ARG A 140 -22.80 -9.22 -3.81
CA ARG A 140 -21.87 -9.35 -2.68
C ARG A 140 -20.53 -9.94 -3.12
N ASP A 141 -20.52 -10.97 -3.97
CA ASP A 141 -19.29 -11.54 -4.54
C ASP A 141 -18.49 -10.49 -5.32
N ARG A 142 -19.18 -9.68 -6.13
CA ARG A 142 -18.56 -8.56 -6.85
C ARG A 142 -17.98 -7.52 -5.90
N PHE A 143 -18.69 -7.21 -4.82
CA PHE A 143 -18.24 -6.26 -3.81
C PHE A 143 -17.03 -6.77 -3.04
N MET A 144 -16.93 -8.07 -2.76
CA MET A 144 -15.75 -8.66 -2.12
C MET A 144 -14.48 -8.46 -2.95
N PHE A 145 -14.57 -8.53 -4.29
CA PHE A 145 -13.44 -8.17 -5.14
C PHE A 145 -13.12 -6.66 -5.12
N LEU A 146 -14.14 -5.80 -5.12
CA LEU A 146 -13.94 -4.35 -4.99
C LEU A 146 -13.17 -3.99 -3.71
N LEU A 147 -13.49 -4.62 -2.58
CA LEU A 147 -12.78 -4.41 -1.32
C LEU A 147 -11.32 -4.83 -1.39
N LEU A 148 -11.01 -5.93 -2.08
CA LEU A 148 -9.63 -6.40 -2.29
C LEU A 148 -8.84 -5.32 -3.05
N TYR A 149 -9.36 -4.90 -4.21
CA TYR A 149 -8.69 -3.91 -5.03
C TYR A 149 -8.53 -2.56 -4.31
N ALA A 150 -9.56 -2.12 -3.58
CA ALA A 150 -9.51 -0.89 -2.79
C ALA A 150 -8.46 -0.92 -1.68
N ALA A 151 -8.27 -2.08 -1.03
CA ALA A 151 -7.29 -2.23 0.04
C ALA A 151 -5.85 -2.32 -0.49
N LEU A 152 -5.65 -3.04 -1.60
CA LEU A 152 -4.31 -3.47 -2.04
C LEU A 152 -3.71 -2.63 -3.16
N GLY A 153 -4.54 -2.03 -4.02
CA GLY A 153 -4.07 -1.35 -5.23
C GLY A 153 -3.16 -0.16 -4.98
N SER A 154 -3.23 0.49 -3.81
CA SER A 154 -2.28 1.54 -3.40
C SER A 154 -1.26 1.07 -2.36
N LEU A 155 -1.62 0.07 -1.55
CA LEU A 155 -0.76 -0.45 -0.48
C LEU A 155 0.52 -1.08 -1.03
N CYS A 156 0.36 -1.92 -2.06
CA CYS A 156 1.46 -2.65 -2.68
C CYS A 156 2.50 -1.72 -3.34
N PRO A 157 2.12 -0.81 -4.26
CA PRO A 157 3.09 0.10 -4.88
C PRO A 157 3.70 1.11 -3.88
N THR A 158 2.96 1.55 -2.85
CA THR A 158 3.54 2.45 -1.83
C THR A 158 4.64 1.76 -1.03
N SER A 159 4.46 0.47 -0.73
CA SER A 159 5.46 -0.32 0.00
C SER A 159 6.77 -0.45 -0.79
N PHE A 160 6.65 -0.63 -2.12
CA PHE A 160 7.79 -0.56 -3.03
C PHE A 160 8.47 0.81 -2.97
N TRP A 161 7.72 1.90 -3.20
CA TRP A 161 8.32 3.24 -3.28
C TRP A 161 9.03 3.64 -2.00
N LEU A 162 8.45 3.32 -0.84
CA LEU A 162 9.10 3.61 0.44
C LEU A 162 10.46 2.89 0.53
N LEU A 163 10.50 1.60 0.18
CA LEU A 163 11.73 0.81 0.28
C LEU A 163 12.78 1.27 -0.74
N GLU A 164 12.37 1.55 -1.99
CA GLU A 164 13.23 2.10 -3.03
C GLU A 164 13.83 3.46 -2.60
N TYR A 165 13.01 4.39 -2.10
CA TYR A 165 13.52 5.68 -1.63
C TYR A 165 14.50 5.54 -0.47
N LEU A 166 14.23 4.64 0.49
CA LEU A 166 15.17 4.39 1.59
C LEU A 166 16.49 3.79 1.06
N MET A 167 16.44 2.79 0.20
CA MET A 167 17.63 2.13 -0.36
C MET A 167 18.48 3.09 -1.23
N LYS A 168 17.85 4.04 -1.90
CA LYS A 168 18.55 5.12 -2.65
C LYS A 168 19.11 6.23 -1.76
N HIS A 169 18.69 6.31 -0.49
CA HIS A 169 19.14 7.32 0.47
C HIS A 169 19.69 6.67 1.74
N PRO A 170 20.96 6.20 1.75
CA PRO A 170 21.53 5.42 2.85
C PRO A 170 21.37 6.06 4.24
N LYS A 171 21.52 7.40 4.33
CA LYS A 171 21.29 8.15 5.58
C LYS A 171 19.85 8.03 6.07
N ALA A 172 18.86 8.11 5.17
CA ALA A 172 17.46 7.95 5.53
C ALA A 172 17.17 6.53 6.04
N MET A 173 17.68 5.52 5.32
CA MET A 173 17.53 4.11 5.70
C MET A 173 18.16 3.82 7.06
N GLU A 174 19.35 4.36 7.32
CA GLU A 174 20.05 4.20 8.60
C GLU A 174 19.28 4.83 9.77
N GLU A 175 18.83 6.08 9.63
CA GLU A 175 18.07 6.78 10.68
C GLU A 175 16.72 6.11 10.97
N VAL A 176 15.99 5.70 9.93
CA VAL A 176 14.75 4.94 10.07
C VAL A 176 15.01 3.60 10.78
N LYS A 177 16.03 2.85 10.35
CA LYS A 177 16.38 1.57 10.96
C LYS A 177 16.77 1.73 12.43
N LYS A 178 17.55 2.76 12.76
CA LYS A 178 17.93 3.10 14.15
C LYS A 178 16.72 3.40 15.01
N GLU A 179 15.80 4.23 14.52
CA GLU A 179 14.54 4.54 15.21
C GLU A 179 13.74 3.28 15.54
N ILE A 180 13.56 2.38 14.55
CA ILE A 180 12.82 1.14 14.74
C ILE A 180 13.50 0.24 15.79
N LEU A 181 14.82 0.08 15.72
CA LEU A 181 15.58 -0.73 16.68
C LEU A 181 15.48 -0.18 18.11
N GLU A 182 15.50 1.14 18.28
CA GLU A 182 15.31 1.77 19.59
C GLU A 182 13.91 1.50 20.17
N VAL A 183 12.87 1.56 19.34
CA VAL A 183 11.49 1.25 19.76
C VAL A 183 11.36 -0.23 20.14
N VAL A 184 11.93 -1.15 19.34
CA VAL A 184 11.96 -2.58 19.63
C VAL A 184 12.67 -2.85 20.96
N LYS A 185 13.85 -2.27 21.17
CA LYS A 185 14.63 -2.41 22.41
C LYS A 185 13.86 -1.90 23.63
N LYS A 186 13.20 -0.75 23.53
CA LYS A 186 12.36 -0.18 24.61
C LYS A 186 11.18 -1.08 24.98
N SER A 187 10.69 -1.89 24.04
CA SER A 187 9.63 -2.87 24.30
C SER A 187 10.11 -4.17 24.99
N GLY A 188 11.41 -4.28 25.30
CA GLY A 188 12.00 -5.48 25.90
C GLY A 188 12.15 -6.65 24.93
N GLN A 189 12.01 -6.38 23.63
CA GLN A 189 12.24 -7.36 22.57
C GLN A 189 13.69 -7.26 22.08
N GLU A 190 14.32 -8.40 21.83
CA GLU A 190 15.62 -8.46 21.18
C GLU A 190 15.48 -9.15 19.82
N VAL A 191 16.23 -8.65 18.84
CA VAL A 191 16.28 -9.19 17.48
C VAL A 191 17.31 -10.34 17.46
N THR A 192 16.99 -11.47 18.08
CA THR A 192 17.97 -12.53 18.36
C THR A 192 17.86 -13.76 17.47
N SER A 193 16.64 -14.18 17.10
CA SER A 193 16.47 -15.34 16.23
C SER A 193 15.13 -15.35 15.51
N ARG A 194 15.05 -16.16 14.44
CA ARG A 194 13.82 -16.44 13.70
C ARG A 194 12.75 -17.15 14.54
N GLU A 195 13.16 -17.99 15.48
CA GLU A 195 12.26 -18.84 16.27
C GLU A 195 11.40 -18.04 17.25
N LYS A 196 11.86 -16.83 17.62
CA LYS A 196 11.11 -15.89 18.44
C LYS A 196 10.66 -14.72 17.56
N PRO A 197 9.50 -14.81 16.88
CA PRO A 197 9.06 -13.77 15.98
C PRO A 197 8.96 -12.44 16.70
N LEU A 198 9.50 -11.39 16.09
CA LEU A 198 9.32 -10.04 16.57
C LEU A 198 7.84 -9.70 16.54
N ASN A 199 7.32 -9.17 17.64
CA ASN A 199 5.94 -8.69 17.70
C ASN A 199 5.95 -7.17 17.62
N VAL A 200 5.94 -6.64 16.39
CA VAL A 200 5.87 -5.19 16.15
C VAL A 200 4.42 -4.74 16.30
N THR A 201 4.11 -4.10 17.43
CA THR A 201 2.74 -3.69 17.75
C THR A 201 2.35 -2.36 17.11
N LYS A 202 1.04 -2.07 17.09
CA LYS A 202 0.50 -0.78 16.64
C LYS A 202 1.09 0.39 17.44
N GLU A 203 1.29 0.21 18.74
CA GLU A 203 1.83 1.21 19.65
C GLU A 203 3.29 1.52 19.33
N MET A 204 4.09 0.50 19.02
CA MET A 204 5.47 0.66 18.55
C MET A 204 5.50 1.45 17.23
N LEU A 205 4.63 1.09 16.28
CA LEU A 205 4.48 1.82 15.01
C LEU A 205 3.93 3.25 15.19
N ASN A 206 3.43 3.65 16.36
CA ASN A 206 3.07 5.05 16.65
C ASN A 206 4.26 5.88 17.17
N GLN A 207 5.37 5.23 17.55
CA GLN A 207 6.55 5.86 18.13
C GLN A 207 7.70 5.98 17.12
N THR A 208 7.38 6.13 15.85
CA THR A 208 8.35 6.15 14.74
C THR A 208 8.15 7.39 13.85
N PRO A 209 8.41 8.60 14.38
CA PRO A 209 8.22 9.86 13.66
C PRO A 209 9.09 10.03 12.40
N ILE A 210 10.32 9.48 12.38
CA ILE A 210 11.19 9.51 11.20
C ILE A 210 10.60 8.62 10.11
N LEU A 211 10.15 7.41 10.45
CA LEU A 211 9.45 6.55 9.49
C LEU A 211 8.10 7.16 9.04
N ASP A 212 7.38 7.86 9.92
CA ASP A 212 6.16 8.60 9.55
C ASP A 212 6.47 9.70 8.52
N SER A 213 7.55 10.47 8.73
CA SER A 213 7.97 11.51 7.79
C SER A 213 8.44 10.92 6.45
N ALA A 214 9.20 9.83 6.47
CA ALA A 214 9.67 9.16 5.26
C ALA A 214 8.50 8.58 4.43
N LEU A 215 7.49 8.00 5.10
CA LEU A 215 6.29 7.52 4.44
C LEU A 215 5.41 8.66 3.90
N GLU A 216 5.23 9.74 4.66
CA GLU A 216 4.50 10.91 4.18
C GLU A 216 5.19 11.54 2.96
N GLU A 217 6.52 11.60 2.94
CA GLU A 217 7.30 12.06 1.79
C GLU A 217 7.18 11.13 0.59
N THR A 218 7.22 9.82 0.83
CA THR A 218 6.97 8.81 -0.21
C THR A 218 5.61 9.07 -0.84
N LEU A 219 4.55 9.14 -0.02
CA LEU A 219 3.18 9.37 -0.47
C LEU A 219 3.03 10.71 -1.21
N ARG A 220 3.66 11.79 -0.74
CA ARG A 220 3.67 13.09 -1.44
C ARG A 220 4.22 12.95 -2.87
N LEU A 221 5.27 12.16 -3.07
CA LEU A 221 5.89 11.98 -4.37
C LEU A 221 5.09 11.07 -5.30
N VAL A 222 4.30 10.12 -4.79
CA VAL A 222 3.73 9.03 -5.60
C VAL A 222 2.20 9.01 -5.65
N SER A 223 1.50 9.72 -4.78
CA SER A 223 0.04 9.76 -4.76
C SER A 223 -0.50 10.74 -5.80
N THR A 224 -1.21 10.24 -6.81
CA THR A 224 -1.67 11.04 -7.95
C THR A 224 -3.18 10.99 -8.17
N SER A 225 -3.99 10.73 -7.15
CA SER A 225 -5.44 10.67 -7.29
C SER A 225 -6.09 12.03 -7.54
N PHE A 226 -7.12 12.06 -8.40
CA PHE A 226 -8.02 13.21 -8.49
C PHE A 226 -9.06 13.21 -7.36
N LEU A 227 -9.43 14.39 -6.88
CA LEU A 227 -10.62 14.59 -6.07
C LEU A 227 -11.71 15.21 -6.94
N ILE A 228 -12.75 14.45 -7.24
CA ILE A 228 -13.82 14.86 -8.16
C ILE A 228 -15.10 15.15 -7.39
N ARG A 229 -15.81 16.20 -7.80
CA ARG A 229 -17.19 16.52 -7.36
C ARG A 229 -18.05 16.83 -8.58
N VAL A 230 -19.33 16.48 -8.51
CA VAL A 230 -20.35 16.90 -9.47
C VAL A 230 -21.18 17.99 -8.81
N VAL A 231 -21.36 19.11 -9.51
CA VAL A 231 -22.17 20.24 -9.04
C VAL A 231 -23.64 19.90 -9.21
N LEU A 232 -24.38 19.78 -8.11
CA LEU A 232 -25.78 19.33 -8.12
C LEU A 232 -26.78 20.47 -8.39
N GLN A 233 -26.37 21.70 -8.13
CA GLN A 233 -27.13 22.92 -8.34
C GLN A 233 -26.16 24.09 -8.57
N ASP A 234 -26.61 25.10 -9.31
CA ASP A 234 -25.83 26.31 -9.54
C ASP A 234 -25.41 26.92 -8.20
N MET A 235 -24.13 27.25 -8.06
CA MET A 235 -23.60 27.81 -6.81
C MET A 235 -22.35 28.66 -7.03
N ASP A 236 -22.16 29.64 -6.16
CA ASP A 236 -20.95 30.44 -6.12
C ASP A 236 -19.87 29.74 -5.27
N LEU A 237 -18.71 29.49 -5.88
CA LEU A 237 -17.50 29.03 -5.20
C LEU A 237 -16.59 30.22 -4.90
N LYS A 238 -16.55 30.62 -3.63
CA LYS A 238 -15.60 31.62 -3.14
C LYS A 238 -14.25 30.97 -2.81
N LEU A 239 -13.19 31.43 -3.48
CA LEU A 239 -11.81 31.03 -3.24
C LEU A 239 -11.19 31.83 -2.09
N HIS A 240 -10.05 31.33 -1.60
CA HIS A 240 -9.30 31.95 -0.50
C HIS A 240 -8.89 33.40 -0.76
N ASN A 241 -8.49 33.72 -1.99
CA ASN A 241 -8.13 35.08 -2.41
C ASN A 241 -9.33 36.02 -2.62
N GLY A 242 -10.54 35.60 -2.23
CA GLY A 242 -11.77 36.39 -2.35
C GLY A 242 -12.44 36.33 -3.72
N LYS A 243 -11.82 35.72 -4.75
CA LYS A 243 -12.46 35.53 -6.06
C LYS A 243 -13.63 34.55 -5.94
N THR A 244 -14.70 34.84 -6.66
CA THR A 244 -15.88 33.96 -6.73
C THR A 244 -16.07 33.46 -8.16
N TYR A 245 -16.37 32.18 -8.30
CA TYR A 245 -16.67 31.54 -9.58
C TYR A 245 -18.08 30.94 -9.51
N LEU A 246 -18.91 31.21 -10.52
CA LEU A 246 -20.17 30.50 -10.69
C LEU A 246 -19.86 29.07 -11.17
N LEU A 247 -20.39 28.10 -10.45
CA LEU A 247 -20.39 26.69 -10.82
C LEU A 247 -21.79 26.33 -11.32
N CYS A 248 -21.88 25.77 -12.51
CA CYS A 248 -23.17 25.39 -13.09
C CYS A 248 -23.52 23.95 -12.71
N LYS A 249 -24.81 23.68 -12.53
CA LYS A 249 -25.33 22.33 -12.34
C LYS A 249 -24.85 21.42 -13.48
N GLY A 250 -24.29 20.27 -13.10
CA GLY A 250 -23.72 19.28 -14.01
C GLY A 250 -22.21 19.40 -14.21
N ASP A 251 -21.59 20.52 -13.81
CA ASP A 251 -20.14 20.67 -13.88
C ASP A 251 -19.43 19.62 -13.03
N LYS A 252 -18.25 19.19 -13.51
CA LYS A 252 -17.33 18.33 -12.77
C LYS A 252 -16.13 19.15 -12.30
N ILE A 253 -15.93 19.22 -11.00
CA ILE A 253 -14.80 19.92 -10.40
C ILE A 253 -13.76 18.88 -10.00
N GLY A 254 -12.58 18.97 -10.59
CA GLY A 254 -11.42 18.15 -10.26
C GLY A 254 -10.38 18.97 -9.51
N LEU A 255 -9.94 18.48 -8.35
CA LEU A 255 -8.70 18.92 -7.74
C LEU A 255 -7.64 17.86 -7.98
N PHE A 256 -6.43 18.30 -8.31
CA PHE A 256 -5.27 17.41 -8.46
C PHE A 256 -4.20 17.78 -7.43
N PRO A 257 -4.29 17.25 -6.19
CA PRO A 257 -3.39 17.62 -5.10
C PRO A 257 -1.91 17.39 -5.41
N TYR A 258 -1.61 16.42 -6.28
CA TYR A 258 -0.26 16.17 -6.75
C TYR A 258 0.39 17.44 -7.32
N LEU A 259 -0.28 18.17 -8.20
CA LEU A 259 0.26 19.41 -8.77
C LEU A 259 0.01 20.62 -7.87
N SER A 260 -1.19 20.73 -7.28
CA SER A 260 -1.57 21.96 -6.57
C SER A 260 -1.01 22.08 -5.16
N VAL A 261 -0.54 20.97 -4.58
CA VAL A 261 -0.01 20.92 -3.22
C VAL A 261 1.30 20.16 -3.16
N HIS A 262 1.34 18.90 -3.60
CA HIS A 262 2.49 18.03 -3.36
C HIS A 262 3.73 18.50 -4.11
N MET A 263 3.56 18.93 -5.36
CA MET A 263 4.63 19.40 -6.23
C MET A 263 4.79 20.92 -6.25
N ASP A 264 4.09 21.65 -5.36
CA ASP A 264 4.18 23.09 -5.27
C ASP A 264 5.49 23.50 -4.58
N PRO A 265 6.44 24.18 -5.26
CA PRO A 265 7.73 24.54 -4.68
C PRO A 265 7.64 25.60 -3.57
N GLU A 266 6.55 26.36 -3.50
CA GLU A 266 6.32 27.34 -2.42
C GLU A 266 5.97 26.62 -1.12
N ILE A 267 5.21 25.53 -1.22
CA ILE A 267 4.86 24.67 -0.08
C ILE A 267 6.05 23.75 0.24
N HIS A 268 6.59 23.08 -0.77
CA HIS A 268 7.63 22.05 -0.64
C HIS A 268 8.87 22.41 -1.47
N PRO A 269 9.89 23.05 -0.88
CA PRO A 269 11.14 23.37 -1.58
C PRO A 269 11.83 22.11 -2.13
N ASP A 270 12.29 22.18 -3.38
CA ASP A 270 12.73 21.03 -4.18
C ASP A 270 11.68 19.90 -4.18
N PRO A 271 10.50 20.14 -4.77
CA PRO A 271 9.36 19.23 -4.62
C PRO A 271 9.59 17.86 -5.27
N GLN A 272 10.51 17.75 -6.22
CA GLN A 272 10.80 16.48 -6.90
C GLN A 272 11.82 15.62 -6.14
N VAL A 273 12.48 16.17 -5.11
CA VAL A 273 13.52 15.48 -4.35
C VAL A 273 12.92 14.80 -3.13
N PHE A 274 13.25 13.53 -2.91
CA PHE A 274 12.90 12.82 -1.68
C PHE A 274 13.72 13.36 -0.50
N LYS A 275 13.02 13.87 0.52
CA LYS A 275 13.60 14.31 1.80
C LYS A 275 12.89 13.59 2.95
N TYR A 276 13.50 12.54 3.49
CA TYR A 276 12.90 11.68 4.52
C TYR A 276 12.46 12.45 5.78
N ASP A 277 13.09 13.59 6.07
CA ASP A 277 12.84 14.47 7.19
C ASP A 277 11.98 15.71 6.82
N ARG A 278 11.39 15.77 5.61
CA ARG A 278 10.63 16.95 5.14
C ARG A 278 9.54 17.39 6.11
N PHE A 279 8.91 16.44 6.80
CA PHE A 279 7.79 16.69 7.70
C PHE A 279 8.21 16.83 9.16
N LEU A 280 9.51 16.85 9.44
CA LEU A 280 10.09 17.08 10.75
C LEU A 280 10.69 18.49 10.84
N SER A 281 10.50 19.11 12.00
CA SER A 281 11.23 20.30 12.43
C SER A 281 12.58 19.90 13.03
N GLN A 282 13.46 20.88 13.27
CA GLN A 282 14.76 20.65 13.93
C GLN A 282 14.63 19.97 15.30
N ASN A 283 13.50 20.16 15.98
CA ASN A 283 13.21 19.56 17.28
C ASN A 283 12.47 18.21 17.17
N GLY A 284 12.32 17.65 15.96
CA GLY A 284 11.62 16.39 15.73
C GLY A 284 10.07 16.47 15.75
N ASN A 285 9.51 17.66 15.96
CA ASN A 285 8.05 17.88 15.89
C ASN A 285 7.58 18.01 14.44
N LYS A 286 6.27 17.82 14.18
CA LYS A 286 5.68 18.04 12.86
C LYS A 286 5.94 19.46 12.36
N LYS A 287 6.44 19.56 11.12
CA LYS A 287 6.73 20.83 10.45
C LYS A 287 5.45 21.52 9.96
N GLU A 288 5.44 22.84 10.01
CA GLU A 288 4.40 23.66 9.36
C GLU A 288 4.83 24.08 7.95
N PHE A 289 3.86 24.19 7.05
CA PHE A 289 4.08 24.55 5.64
C PHE A 289 3.26 25.79 5.30
N LEU A 290 3.84 26.68 4.51
CA LEU A 290 3.27 27.98 4.19
C LEU A 290 3.05 28.12 2.69
N LYS A 291 2.08 28.95 2.31
CA LYS A 291 1.88 29.45 0.95
C LYS A 291 1.35 30.87 1.05
N ASN A 292 1.95 31.80 0.32
CA ASN A 292 1.72 33.25 0.41
C ASN A 292 1.83 33.78 1.84
N GLY A 293 2.77 33.24 2.63
CA GLY A 293 2.97 33.61 4.04
C GLY A 293 1.93 33.05 5.01
N GLU A 294 0.98 32.22 4.54
CA GLU A 294 -0.09 31.67 5.37
C GLU A 294 0.01 30.15 5.53
N LYS A 295 -0.44 29.64 6.68
CA LYS A 295 -0.39 28.22 7.01
C LYS A 295 -1.30 27.40 6.07
N VAL A 296 -0.71 26.44 5.38
CA VAL A 296 -1.43 25.52 4.51
C VAL A 296 -1.99 24.38 5.35
N LYS A 297 -3.32 24.32 5.53
CA LYS A 297 -3.98 23.24 6.28
C LYS A 297 -3.76 21.86 5.64
N TYR A 298 -3.86 21.79 4.32
CA TYR A 298 -3.71 20.57 3.52
C TYR A 298 -2.39 20.65 2.74
N PHE A 299 -1.26 20.58 3.43
CA PHE A 299 0.07 20.59 2.81
C PHE A 299 0.44 19.24 2.17
N THR A 300 -0.35 18.21 2.44
CA THR A 300 -0.26 16.87 1.86
C THR A 300 -1.67 16.26 1.84
N VAL A 301 -1.98 15.48 0.80
CA VAL A 301 -3.34 14.95 0.55
C VAL A 301 -3.31 13.55 -0.13
N PRO A 302 -2.47 12.59 0.32
CA PRO A 302 -2.35 11.30 -0.35
C PRO A 302 -3.57 10.41 -0.15
N PHE A 303 -4.31 10.62 0.95
CA PHE A 303 -5.51 9.86 1.29
C PHE A 303 -6.81 10.59 0.93
N GLY A 304 -6.75 11.64 0.11
CA GLY A 304 -7.89 12.51 -0.17
C GLY A 304 -8.27 13.43 1.00
N ALA A 305 -9.38 14.16 0.85
CA ALA A 305 -9.83 15.17 1.80
C ALA A 305 -11.35 15.19 1.97
N GLY A 306 -11.80 15.76 3.09
CA GLY A 306 -13.22 15.90 3.41
C GLY A 306 -13.96 14.56 3.42
N THR A 307 -15.13 14.51 2.80
CA THR A 307 -15.97 13.31 2.70
C THR A 307 -15.39 12.21 1.81
N SER A 308 -14.37 12.49 1.00
CA SER A 308 -13.69 11.50 0.15
C SER A 308 -12.35 11.04 0.74
N MET A 309 -12.13 11.25 2.03
CA MET A 309 -10.93 10.78 2.70
C MET A 309 -10.95 9.26 2.85
N CYS A 310 -9.85 8.59 2.49
CA CYS A 310 -9.71 7.15 2.56
C CYS A 310 -9.98 6.63 3.99
N PRO A 311 -10.96 5.74 4.18
CA PRO A 311 -11.26 5.18 5.50
C PRO A 311 -10.14 4.24 5.99
N GLY A 312 -9.43 3.57 5.07
CA GLY A 312 -8.35 2.64 5.35
C GLY A 312 -7.00 3.28 5.67
N ARG A 313 -6.86 4.61 5.65
CA ARG A 313 -5.56 5.31 5.77
C ARG A 313 -4.74 4.91 7.00
N TYR A 314 -5.39 4.69 8.15
CA TYR A 314 -4.70 4.28 9.37
C TYR A 314 -4.18 2.85 9.27
N PHE A 315 -4.98 1.95 8.70
CA PHE A 315 -4.57 0.58 8.44
C PHE A 315 -3.41 0.57 7.43
N ALA A 316 -3.57 1.20 6.27
CA ALA A 316 -2.55 1.25 5.23
C ALA A 316 -1.22 1.80 5.74
N THR A 317 -1.25 2.92 6.49
CA THR A 317 -0.04 3.50 7.10
C THR A 317 0.64 2.50 8.02
N LYS A 318 -0.10 1.77 8.86
CA LYS A 318 0.51 0.78 9.77
C LYS A 318 1.05 -0.42 9.03
N GLU A 319 0.36 -0.91 8.01
CA GLU A 319 0.83 -2.06 7.23
C GLU A 319 2.10 -1.74 6.43
N ILE A 320 2.19 -0.57 5.79
CA ILE A 320 3.40 -0.15 5.08
C ILE A 320 4.57 0.00 6.05
N LYS A 321 4.33 0.63 7.21
CA LYS A 321 5.36 0.79 8.25
C LYS A 321 5.80 -0.54 8.83
N LEU A 322 4.87 -1.47 9.03
CA LEU A 322 5.15 -2.81 9.53
C LEU A 322 6.06 -3.56 8.55
N PHE A 323 5.69 -3.58 7.27
CA PHE A 323 6.51 -4.16 6.21
C PHE A 323 7.90 -3.55 6.16
N ALA A 324 8.02 -2.23 6.07
CA ALA A 324 9.32 -1.57 6.04
C ALA A 324 10.15 -1.87 7.30
N SER A 325 9.51 -1.93 8.47
CA SER A 325 10.20 -2.28 9.72
C SER A 325 10.78 -3.68 9.68
N LEU A 326 9.99 -4.68 9.28
CA LEU A 326 10.47 -6.07 9.16
C LEU A 326 11.59 -6.19 8.13
N MET A 327 11.45 -5.53 6.98
CA MET A 327 12.50 -5.51 5.96
C MET A 327 13.82 -4.94 6.49
N LEU A 328 13.79 -3.81 7.20
CA LEU A 328 14.99 -3.14 7.70
C LEU A 328 15.65 -3.83 8.88
N ILE A 329 14.89 -4.53 9.73
CA ILE A 329 15.42 -5.20 10.93
C ILE A 329 15.84 -6.64 10.65
N CYS A 330 15.08 -7.38 9.84
CA CYS A 330 15.28 -8.82 9.62
C CYS A 330 16.20 -9.14 8.43
N PHE A 331 16.35 -8.22 7.47
CA PHE A 331 17.08 -8.48 6.24
C PHE A 331 18.21 -7.47 6.01
N ASP A 332 19.27 -7.94 5.36
CA ASP A 332 20.19 -7.08 4.63
C ASP A 332 19.64 -6.88 3.21
N LEU A 333 19.67 -5.64 2.73
CA LEU A 333 19.06 -5.22 1.47
C LEU A 333 20.09 -4.41 0.69
N GLU A 334 20.28 -4.73 -0.58
CA GLU A 334 21.20 -4.02 -1.46
C GLU A 334 20.62 -3.92 -2.86
N LEU A 335 20.68 -2.74 -3.47
CA LEU A 335 20.40 -2.61 -4.91
C LEU A 335 21.55 -3.26 -5.68
N ILE A 336 21.23 -4.02 -6.73
CA ILE A 336 22.28 -4.60 -7.60
C ILE A 336 23.06 -3.47 -8.29
N ASN A 337 22.36 -2.41 -8.70
CA ASN A 337 22.97 -1.20 -9.24
C ASN A 337 22.56 0.03 -8.42
N GLN A 338 23.44 0.45 -7.50
CA GLN A 338 23.21 1.64 -6.68
C GLN A 338 23.16 2.94 -7.52
N GLN A 339 23.83 2.97 -8.67
CA GLN A 339 23.93 4.14 -9.55
C GLN A 339 22.75 4.25 -10.52
N GLU A 340 21.93 3.20 -10.64
CA GLU A 340 20.69 3.26 -11.42
C GLU A 340 19.82 4.41 -10.90
N GLU A 341 19.16 5.15 -11.79
CA GLU A 341 18.23 6.18 -11.37
C GLU A 341 16.95 5.55 -10.80
N ILE A 342 16.22 6.29 -9.98
CA ILE A 342 14.88 5.87 -9.53
C ILE A 342 14.00 5.69 -10.77
N PRO A 343 13.28 4.55 -10.90
CA PRO A 343 12.52 4.27 -12.11
C PRO A 343 11.45 5.35 -12.36
N PRO A 344 11.24 5.76 -13.62
CA PRO A 344 10.24 6.77 -13.92
C PRO A 344 8.83 6.26 -13.65
N PHE A 345 7.90 7.19 -13.41
CA PHE A 345 6.50 6.87 -13.13
C PHE A 345 5.74 6.46 -14.40
N SER A 346 4.94 5.40 -14.29
CA SER A 346 3.97 5.03 -15.30
C SER A 346 2.86 6.06 -15.38
N LYS A 347 2.89 6.89 -16.43
CA LYS A 347 1.96 8.00 -16.62
C LYS A 347 0.51 7.58 -16.82
N THR A 348 0.26 6.33 -17.19
CA THR A 348 -1.10 5.80 -17.38
C THR A 348 -1.89 5.76 -16.06
N ARG A 349 -1.21 5.83 -14.90
CA ARG A 349 -1.84 5.82 -13.57
C ARG A 349 -2.20 7.21 -13.03
N TYR A 350 -1.79 8.29 -13.69
CA TYR A 350 -2.01 9.65 -13.21
C TYR A 350 -3.50 9.97 -13.10
N GLY A 351 -3.99 10.20 -11.88
CA GLY A 351 -5.39 10.51 -11.62
C GLY A 351 -6.16 9.36 -10.98
N VAL A 352 -5.60 8.16 -10.99
CA VAL A 352 -6.20 6.97 -10.39
C VAL A 352 -5.80 6.86 -8.93
N ASN A 353 -4.55 6.44 -8.67
CA ASN A 353 -4.04 6.05 -7.35
C ASN A 353 -2.56 6.45 -7.22
N VAL A 354 -1.81 5.66 -6.46
CA VAL A 354 -0.35 5.67 -6.43
C VAL A 354 0.20 5.26 -7.80
N VAL A 355 1.21 5.97 -8.29
CA VAL A 355 1.87 5.62 -9.56
C VAL A 355 2.68 4.33 -9.42
N HIS A 356 2.83 3.61 -10.53
CA HIS A 356 3.65 2.41 -10.60
C HIS A 356 4.99 2.78 -11.25
N PRO A 357 6.11 2.10 -10.95
CA PRO A 357 7.33 2.28 -11.71
C PRO A 357 7.14 1.77 -13.15
N MET A 358 7.83 2.36 -14.13
CA MET A 358 7.81 1.88 -15.51
C MET A 358 8.57 0.56 -15.68
N ASN A 359 9.63 0.37 -14.91
CA ASN A 359 10.46 -0.83 -14.90
C ASN A 359 10.72 -1.24 -13.45
N ASP A 360 10.93 -2.54 -13.23
CA ASP A 360 11.35 -3.04 -11.93
C ASP A 360 12.84 -2.74 -11.69
N VAL A 361 13.24 -2.66 -10.41
CA VAL A 361 14.62 -2.40 -9.98
C VAL A 361 15.18 -3.68 -9.39
N GLN A 362 16.35 -4.13 -9.87
CA GLN A 362 16.96 -5.34 -9.34
C GLN A 362 17.62 -5.09 -7.98
N PHE A 363 17.27 -5.91 -7.00
CA PHE A 363 17.86 -5.86 -5.67
C PHE A 363 18.18 -7.27 -5.18
N ARG A 364 19.01 -7.33 -4.14
CA ARG A 364 19.27 -8.55 -3.41
C ARG A 364 18.96 -8.41 -1.93
N TYR A 365 18.58 -9.53 -1.32
CA TYR A 365 18.26 -9.61 0.09
C TYR A 365 18.74 -10.94 0.69
N ARG A 366 19.05 -10.91 1.99
CA ARG A 366 19.32 -12.11 2.81
C ARG A 366 18.82 -11.92 4.23
N SER A 367 18.48 -13.02 4.90
CA SER A 367 18.13 -12.96 6.33
C SER A 367 19.35 -12.64 7.17
N ARG A 368 19.15 -11.88 8.24
CA ARG A 368 20.16 -11.65 9.28
C ARG A 368 20.26 -12.78 10.30
N PHE A 369 19.19 -13.56 10.43
CA PHE A 369 19.13 -14.72 11.31
C PHE A 369 19.74 -15.94 10.64
#